data_AF-A0A965LXT6-F1
#
_entry.id   AF-A0A965LXT6-F1
#
_cell.length_a   1.000
_cell.length_b   1.000
_cell.length_c   1.000
_cell.angle_alpha   90.00
_cell.angle_beta   90.00
_cell.angle_gamma   90.00
#
_symmetry.space_group_name_H-M   'P 1'
#
loop_
_entity.id
_entity.type
_entity.pdbx_description
1 polymer ?
#
loop_
_entity_poly.entity_id
_entity_poly.type
_entity_poly.pdbx_seq_one_letter_code
_entity_poly.pdbx_strand_id
1 'polypeptide(L)'
;MPTIPLTVRGAELLRDELQRLKHIERPAVITAIAEARAQGDLSENAEYDAARERQAFVEGRIAEVESKLSNAQIIDPRLVDADGRVVFGATVDLEDVES
;
A
#
# COMPACT_ATOMS: atom_id res chain seq x y z
N MET A 1 -11.02 12.22 14.97
CA MET A 1 -9.68 11.67 14.67
C MET A 1 -9.03 12.55 13.61
N PRO A 2 -7.72 12.81 13.66
CA PRO A 2 -7.06 13.60 12.62
C PRO A 2 -7.14 12.83 11.30
N THR A 3 -7.76 13.43 10.30
CA THR A 3 -7.84 12.89 8.94
C THR A 3 -6.46 12.96 8.30
N ILE A 4 -5.99 11.85 7.73
CA ILE A 4 -4.72 11.83 7.00
C ILE A 4 -5.02 12.35 5.59
N PRO A 5 -4.49 13.51 5.17
CA PRO A 5 -4.69 13.99 3.80
C PRO A 5 -3.99 13.04 2.84
N LEU A 6 -4.73 12.55 1.85
CA LEU A 6 -4.23 11.61 0.85
C LEU A 6 -4.65 12.11 -0.54
N THR A 7 -3.72 12.16 -1.48
CA THR A 7 -4.07 12.57 -2.84
C THR A 7 -4.95 11.54 -3.52
N VAL A 8 -5.79 11.95 -4.48
CA VAL A 8 -6.62 11.03 -5.29
C VAL A 8 -5.78 9.89 -5.86
N ARG A 9 -4.66 10.24 -6.51
CA ARG A 9 -3.69 9.26 -7.05
C ARG A 9 -3.13 8.33 -5.98
N GLY A 10 -2.76 8.87 -4.81
CA GLY A 10 -2.24 8.05 -3.71
C GLY A 10 -3.27 7.04 -3.19
N ALA A 11 -4.54 7.44 -3.13
CA ALA A 11 -5.62 6.56 -2.74
C ALA A 11 -5.90 5.45 -3.75
N GLU A 12 -5.82 5.75 -5.05
CA GLU A 12 -5.92 4.74 -6.11
C GLU A 12 -4.80 3.71 -6.00
N LEU A 13 -3.54 4.16 -5.88
CA LEU A 13 -2.40 3.26 -5.71
C LEU A 13 -2.52 2.35 -4.49
N LEU A 14 -2.99 2.89 -3.35
CA LEU A 14 -3.23 2.10 -2.15
C LEU A 14 -4.39 1.10 -2.31
N ARG A 15 -5.44 1.46 -3.07
CA ARG A 15 -6.53 0.53 -3.39
C ARG A 15 -6.05 -0.60 -4.28
N ASP A 16 -5.25 -0.30 -5.29
CA ASP A 16 -4.67 -1.29 -6.21
C ASP A 16 -3.71 -2.23 -5.46
N GLU A 17 -2.86 -1.67 -4.60
CA GLU A 17 -2.00 -2.45 -3.71
C GLU A 17 -2.83 -3.37 -2.80
N LEU A 18 -3.88 -2.85 -2.17
CA LEU A 18 -4.76 -3.64 -1.30
C LEU A 18 -5.46 -4.77 -2.06
N GLN A 19 -5.92 -4.51 -3.28
CA GLN A 19 -6.53 -5.52 -4.15
C GLN A 19 -5.53 -6.63 -4.47
N ARG A 20 -4.31 -6.28 -4.89
CA ARG A 20 -3.25 -7.26 -5.15
C ARG A 20 -2.93 -8.10 -3.90
N LEU A 21 -2.76 -7.45 -2.76
CA LEU A 21 -2.45 -8.12 -1.50
C LEU A 21 -3.54 -9.13 -1.11
N LYS A 22 -4.81 -8.75 -1.23
CA LYS A 22 -5.95 -9.60 -0.85
C LYS A 22 -6.24 -10.74 -1.83
N HIS A 23 -6.16 -10.47 -3.13
CA HIS A 23 -6.63 -11.41 -4.16
C HIS A 23 -5.51 -12.22 -4.80
N ILE A 24 -4.25 -11.80 -4.68
CA ILE A 24 -3.11 -12.49 -5.28
C ILE A 24 -2.16 -12.98 -4.17
N GLU A 25 -1.64 -12.07 -3.36
CA GLU A 25 -0.55 -12.42 -2.43
C GLU A 25 -1.02 -13.26 -1.24
N ARG A 26 -2.13 -12.89 -0.59
CA ARG A 26 -2.68 -13.65 0.54
C ARG A 26 -3.03 -15.10 0.16
N PRO A 27 -3.76 -15.38 -0.95
CA PRO A 27 -3.99 -16.75 -1.39
C PRO A 27 -2.70 -17.51 -1.70
N ALA A 28 -1.73 -16.87 -2.38
CA ALA A 28 -0.45 -17.51 -2.71
C ALA A 28 0.33 -17.91 -1.45
N VAL A 29 0.34 -17.07 -0.42
CA VAL A 29 0.99 -17.38 0.86
C VAL A 29 0.28 -18.52 1.59
N ILE A 30 -1.05 -18.56 1.59
CA ILE A 30 -1.81 -19.67 2.18
C ILE A 30 -1.46 -21.00 1.50
N THR A 31 -1.38 -21.01 0.16
CA THR A 31 -0.96 -22.18 -0.60
C THR A 31 0.47 -22.60 -0.25
N ALA A 32 1.42 -21.66 -0.21
CA ALA A 32 2.82 -21.95 0.14
C ALA A 32 2.95 -22.57 1.55
N ILE A 33 2.19 -22.06 2.54
CA ILE A 33 2.15 -22.64 3.89
C ILE A 33 1.57 -24.06 3.85
N ALA A 34 0.50 -24.29 3.08
CA ALA A 34 -0.11 -25.60 2.97
C ALA A 34 0.84 -26.62 2.31
N GLU A 35 1.57 -26.22 1.27
CA GLU A 35 2.57 -27.04 0.59
C GLU A 35 3.74 -27.37 1.51
N ALA A 36 4.28 -26.38 2.23
CA ALA A 36 5.37 -26.60 3.19
C ALA A 36 4.93 -27.55 4.33
N ARG A 37 3.67 -27.46 4.78
CA ARG A 37 3.10 -28.39 5.77
C ARG A 37 2.97 -29.82 5.27
N ALA A 38 2.75 -30.03 3.98
CA ALA A 38 2.64 -31.36 3.40
C ALA A 38 3.97 -32.12 3.36
N GLN A 39 5.11 -31.42 3.51
CA GLN A 39 6.45 -32.03 3.53
C GLN A 39 6.81 -32.71 4.85
N GLY A 40 5.96 -32.60 5.89
CA GLY A 40 5.96 -33.46 7.07
C GLY A 40 6.96 -33.08 8.18
N ASP A 41 8.22 -32.84 7.86
CA ASP A 41 9.18 -32.29 8.83
C ASP A 41 9.10 -30.76 8.79
N LEU A 42 8.55 -30.17 9.85
CA LEU A 42 8.36 -28.73 9.98
C LEU A 42 9.45 -28.06 10.82
N SER A 43 10.21 -28.84 11.58
CA SER A 43 11.22 -28.32 12.53
C SER A 43 12.46 -27.75 11.84
N GLU A 44 12.76 -28.22 10.62
CA GLU A 44 13.90 -27.77 9.81
C GLU A 44 13.47 -27.17 8.46
N ASN A 45 12.17 -26.89 8.29
CA ASN A 45 11.61 -26.47 7.01
C ASN A 45 11.76 -24.96 6.80
N ALA A 46 12.86 -24.56 6.16
CA ALA A 46 13.13 -23.17 5.82
C ALA A 46 12.02 -22.54 4.96
N GLU A 47 11.40 -23.29 4.05
CA GLU A 47 10.25 -22.83 3.26
C GLU A 47 9.02 -22.53 4.15
N TYR A 48 8.76 -23.32 5.20
CA TYR A 48 7.66 -23.07 6.13
C TYR A 48 7.88 -21.78 6.91
N ASP A 49 9.08 -21.58 7.45
CA ASP A 49 9.43 -20.38 8.20
C ASP A 49 9.35 -19.13 7.32
N ALA A 50 9.90 -19.19 6.10
CA ALA A 50 9.81 -18.11 5.12
C ALA A 50 8.35 -17.81 4.72
N ALA A 51 7.53 -18.83 4.52
CA ALA A 51 6.11 -18.65 4.20
C ALA A 51 5.33 -18.02 5.36
N ARG A 52 5.66 -18.36 6.61
CA ARG A 52 5.08 -17.76 7.82
C ARG A 52 5.48 -16.31 8.01
N GLU A 53 6.75 -15.96 7.79
CA GLU A 53 7.21 -14.58 7.81
C GLU A 53 6.51 -13.75 6.74
N ARG A 54 6.41 -14.30 5.51
CA ARG A 54 5.69 -13.65 4.41
C ARG A 54 4.22 -13.43 4.73
N GLN A 55 3.58 -14.37 5.41
CA GLN A 55 2.21 -14.20 5.90
C GLN A 55 2.08 -13.03 6.86
N ALA A 56 2.96 -12.94 7.86
CA ALA A 56 2.96 -11.84 8.81
C ALA A 56 3.15 -10.49 8.10
N PHE A 57 4.05 -10.44 7.12
CA PHE A 57 4.28 -9.24 6.31
C PHE A 57 3.04 -8.83 5.50
N VAL A 58 2.44 -9.76 4.75
CA VAL A 58 1.26 -9.48 3.91
C VAL A 58 0.07 -9.03 4.76
N GLU A 59 -0.21 -9.71 5.87
CA GLU A 59 -1.30 -9.33 6.77
C GLU A 59 -1.05 -7.99 7.47
N GLY A 60 0.19 -7.74 7.90
CA GLY A 60 0.58 -6.44 8.47
C GLY A 60 0.39 -5.31 7.45
N ARG A 61 0.78 -5.53 6.21
CA ARG A 61 0.65 -4.54 5.13
C ARG A 61 -0.82 -4.29 4.78
N ILE A 62 -1.65 -5.33 4.73
CA ILE A 62 -3.09 -5.18 4.50
C ILE A 62 -3.71 -4.32 5.60
N ALA A 63 -3.44 -4.62 6.87
CA ALA A 63 -3.98 -3.86 8.00
C ALA A 63 -3.52 -2.39 7.97
N GLU A 64 -2.25 -2.14 7.63
CA GLU A 64 -1.70 -0.79 7.49
C GLU A 64 -2.43 0.00 6.39
N VAL A 65 -2.58 -0.60 5.20
CA VAL A 65 -3.21 0.05 4.04
C VAL A 65 -4.70 0.29 4.29
N GLU A 66 -5.42 -0.66 4.90
CA GLU A 66 -6.83 -0.48 5.29
C GLU A 66 -7.00 0.62 6.33
N SER A 67 -6.11 0.69 7.31
CA SER A 67 -6.11 1.75 8.32
C SER A 67 -5.87 3.12 7.68
N LYS A 68 -4.91 3.22 6.75
CA LYS A 68 -4.65 4.47 6.02
C LYS A 68 -5.84 4.89 5.18
N LEU A 69 -6.43 3.98 4.41
CA LEU A 69 -7.58 4.29 3.56
C LEU A 69 -8.84 4.64 4.36
N SER A 70 -9.07 4.03 5.52
CA SER A 70 -10.24 4.33 6.36
C SER A 70 -10.15 5.67 7.09
N ASN A 71 -8.94 6.13 7.41
CA ASN A 71 -8.69 7.44 8.04
C ASN A 71 -8.34 8.55 7.04
N ALA A 72 -8.30 8.24 5.75
CA ALA A 72 -7.87 9.19 4.72
C ALA A 72 -8.96 10.20 4.38
N GLN A 73 -8.58 11.47 4.29
CA GLN A 73 -9.34 12.50 3.60
C GLN A 73 -8.74 12.67 2.21
N ILE A 74 -9.50 12.30 1.18
CA ILE A 74 -9.03 12.41 -0.19
C ILE A 74 -9.03 13.87 -0.61
N ILE A 75 -7.87 14.37 -1.00
CA ILE A 75 -7.65 15.73 -1.49
C ILE A 75 -7.22 15.69 -2.95
N ASP A 76 -7.71 16.64 -3.74
CA ASP A 76 -7.14 16.95 -5.05
C ASP A 76 -6.41 18.29 -4.96
N PRO A 77 -5.07 18.27 -4.89
CA PRO A 77 -4.30 19.51 -4.78
C PRO A 77 -4.47 20.48 -5.96
N ARG A 78 -4.90 19.99 -7.12
CA ARG A 78 -5.14 20.83 -8.32
C ARG A 78 -6.33 21.76 -8.16
N LEU A 79 -7.24 21.42 -7.24
CA LEU A 79 -8.43 22.21 -6.94
C LEU A 79 -8.20 23.21 -5.78
N VAL A 80 -7.00 23.21 -5.19
CA VAL A 80 -6.67 24.13 -4.09
C VAL A 80 -6.36 25.49 -4.68
N ASP A 81 -7.31 26.41 -4.54
CA ASP A 81 -7.06 27.83 -4.81
C ASP A 81 -6.16 28.40 -3.71
N ALA A 82 -4.91 28.67 -4.09
CA ALA A 82 -3.86 29.13 -3.19
C ALA A 82 -3.50 30.61 -3.39
N ASP A 83 -4.33 31.38 -4.10
CA ASP A 83 -4.13 32.83 -4.31
C ASP A 83 -2.71 33.15 -4.84
N GLY A 84 -2.27 32.38 -5.85
CA GLY A 84 -0.95 32.51 -6.45
C GLY A 84 0.23 31.97 -5.62
N ARG A 85 -0.02 31.31 -4.49
CA ARG A 85 1.04 30.71 -3.65
C ARG A 85 1.24 29.24 -3.97
N VAL A 86 2.48 28.76 -3.90
CA VAL A 86 2.79 27.33 -3.95
C VAL A 86 2.55 26.72 -2.57
N VAL A 87 1.53 25.86 -2.47
CA VAL A 87 1.13 25.18 -1.22
C VAL A 87 1.35 23.67 -1.30
N PHE A 88 1.17 22.97 -0.18
CA PHE A 88 1.33 21.53 -0.12
C PHE A 88 0.45 20.81 -1.15
N GLY A 89 1.08 20.01 -2.01
CA GLY A 89 0.45 19.27 -3.10
C GLY A 89 0.31 20.03 -4.42
N ALA A 90 0.65 21.32 -4.48
CA ALA A 90 0.55 22.10 -5.72
C ALA A 90 1.32 21.45 -6.87
N THR A 91 0.67 21.35 -8.03
CA THR A 91 1.33 21.01 -9.30
C THR A 91 1.67 22.30 -10.00
N VAL A 92 2.95 22.51 -10.30
CA VAL A 92 3.44 23.74 -10.96
C VAL A 92 4.07 23.38 -12.30
N ASP A 93 3.77 24.18 -13.31
CA ASP A 93 4.47 24.14 -14.59
C ASP A 93 5.63 25.14 -14.53
N LEU A 94 6.81 24.70 -14.95
CA LEU A 94 8.01 25.53 -15.02
C LEU A 94 8.36 25.75 -16.49
N GLU A 95 8.62 27.00 -16.84
CA GLU A 95 9.14 27.38 -18.15
C GLU A 95 10.57 27.89 -17.99
N ASP A 96 11.47 27.38 -18.83
CA ASP A 96 12.83 27.89 -18.91
C ASP A 96 12.82 29.15 -19.79
N VAL A 97 13.32 30.26 -19.25
CA VAL A 97 13.30 31.58 -19.88
C VAL A 97 14.66 31.98 -20.48
N GLU A 98 15.67 31.13 -20.37
CA GLU A 98 17.00 31.40 -20.94
C GLU A 98 17.18 30.68 -22.30
N SER A 99 17.45 31.47 -23.34
CA SER A 99 18.00 31.05 -24.64
C SER A 99 19.02 32.07 -25.12
#